data_AF-A0A2N6F2E5-F1
#
_entry.id   AF-A0A2N6F2E5-F1
#
_cell.length_a   1.000
_cell.length_b   1.000
_cell.length_c   1.000
_cell.angle_alpha   90.00
_cell.angle_beta   90.00
_cell.angle_gamma   90.00
#
_symmetry.space_group_name_H-M   'P 1'
#
loop_
_entity.id
_entity.type
_entity.pdbx_description
1 polymer ?
#
loop_
_entity_poly.entity_id
_entity_poly.type
_entity_poly.pdbx_seq_one_letter_code
_entity_poly.pdbx_strand_id
1 'polypeptide(L)' 'PGVNEQIFVTLTLPPSKTPLQCEGIVTWINYSKTPAYPEIPAGFGVQFMSLNIADLFAIRNFIDNEEKNRLAPLG' A
#
# COMPACT_ATOMS: atom_id res chain seq x y z
N PRO A 1 7.60 -11.74 -7.56
CA PRO A 1 6.85 -11.16 -8.69
C PRO A 1 7.77 -10.23 -9.51
N GLY A 2 7.61 -10.21 -10.83
CA GLY A 2 8.25 -9.28 -11.76
C GLY A 2 7.42 -8.01 -11.97
N VAL A 3 8.03 -6.98 -12.57
CA VAL A 3 7.28 -5.79 -13.03
C VAL A 3 6.24 -6.21 -14.08
N ASN A 4 5.05 -5.61 -14.03
CA ASN A 4 3.87 -5.96 -14.81
C ASN A 4 3.22 -7.32 -14.47
N GLU A 5 3.68 -8.00 -13.43
CA GLU A 5 3.03 -9.22 -12.95
C GLU A 5 1.76 -8.88 -12.16
N GLN A 6 0.66 -9.55 -12.49
CA GLN A 6 -0.59 -9.48 -11.75
C GLN A 6 -0.51 -10.35 -10.49
N ILE A 7 -0.94 -9.80 -9.36
CA ILE A 7 -0.90 -10.45 -8.05
C ILE A 7 -2.21 -10.26 -7.30
N PHE A 8 -2.48 -11.14 -6.33
CA PHE A 8 -3.53 -10.93 -5.35
C PHE A 8 -2.93 -10.29 -4.09
N VAL A 9 -3.53 -9.18 -3.66
CA VAL A 9 -3.14 -8.45 -2.45
C VAL A 9 -4.18 -8.68 -1.38
N THR A 10 -3.71 -8.96 -0.16
CA THR A 10 -4.52 -8.93 1.05
C THR A 10 -3.86 -7.95 2.01
N LEU A 11 -4.59 -6.92 2.43
CA LEU A 11 -4.08 -5.86 3.31
C LEU A 11 -5.08 -5.52 4.39
N THR A 12 -4.58 -5.25 5.59
CA THR A 12 -5.40 -4.86 6.75
C THR A 12 -5.05 -3.44 7.14
N LEU A 13 -6.05 -2.56 7.17
CA LEU A 13 -5.88 -1.16 7.53
C LEU A 13 -6.32 -0.94 8.99
N PRO A 14 -5.43 -0.50 9.89
CA PRO A 14 -5.83 -0.11 11.23
C PRO A 14 -6.91 1.01 11.20
N PRO A 15 -7.87 1.03 12.13
CA PRO A 15 -8.16 0.04 13.18
C PRO A 15 -9.01 -1.15 12.70
N SER A 16 -9.39 -1.19 11.42
CA SER A 16 -10.16 -2.28 10.86
C SER A 16 -9.37 -3.59 10.96
N LYS A 17 -10.06 -4.65 11.38
CA LYS A 17 -9.51 -6.01 11.39
C LYS A 17 -9.92 -6.82 10.16
N THR A 18 -10.84 -6.29 9.37
CA THR A 18 -11.29 -6.94 8.13
C THR A 18 -10.26 -6.66 7.05
N PRO A 19 -9.64 -7.70 6.46
CA PRO A 19 -8.70 -7.51 5.38
C PRO A 19 -9.43 -7.12 4.09
N LEU A 20 -8.85 -6.13 3.40
CA LEU A 20 -9.18 -5.79 2.03
C LEU A 20 -8.46 -6.77 1.10
N GLN A 21 -9.17 -7.26 0.09
CA GLN A 21 -8.63 -8.17 -0.92
C GLN A 21 -8.84 -7.60 -2.31
N CYS A 22 -7.78 -7.54 -3.11
CA CYS A 22 -7.86 -7.02 -4.48
C CYS A 22 -6.79 -7.63 -5.39
N GLU A 23 -7.03 -7.53 -6.69
CA GLU A 23 -5.98 -7.71 -7.70
C GLU A 23 -5.14 -6.45 -7.81
N GLY A 24 -3.85 -6.63 -8.04
CA GLY A 24 -2.91 -5.55 -8.30
C GLY A 24 -1.87 -5.93 -9.33
N ILE A 25 -1.17 -4.93 -9.84
CA ILE A 25 -0.05 -5.10 -10.76
C ILE A 25 1.21 -4.52 -10.14
N VAL A 26 2.33 -5.24 -10.25
CA VAL A 26 3.62 -4.74 -9.75
C VAL A 26 4.16 -3.65 -10.67
N THR A 27 4.35 -2.44 -10.14
CA THR A 27 4.79 -1.27 -10.92
C THR A 27 6.28 -0.97 -10.79
N TRP A 28 6.90 -1.38 -9.69
CA TRP A 28 8.34 -1.22 -9.46
C TRP A 28 8.83 -2.24 -8.45
N ILE A 29 10.13 -2.55 -8.48
CA ILE A 29 10.80 -3.44 -7.52
C ILE A 29 12.04 -2.75 -6.99
N ASN A 30 12.21 -2.75 -5.67
CA ASN A 30 13.42 -2.30 -5.01
C ASN A 30 14.17 -3.51 -4.45
N TYR A 31 15.28 -3.88 -5.08
CA TYR A 31 16.05 -5.08 -4.72
C TYR A 31 16.92 -4.84 -3.48
N SER A 32 17.06 -5.85 -2.62
CA SER A 32 17.88 -5.74 -1.40
C SER A 32 19.38 -5.59 -1.67
N LYS A 33 19.89 -6.19 -2.76
CA LYS A 33 21.33 -6.17 -3.09
C LYS A 33 21.74 -4.99 -3.97
N THR A 34 20.83 -4.51 -4.81
CA THR A 34 21.06 -3.44 -5.78
C THR A 34 19.81 -2.55 -5.83
N PRO A 35 19.52 -1.79 -4.76
CA PRO A 35 18.30 -0.99 -4.68
C PRO A 35 18.33 0.15 -5.71
N ALA A 36 17.18 0.41 -6.33
CA ALA A 36 16.98 1.58 -7.16
C ALA A 36 16.74 2.85 -6.29
N TYR A 37 16.13 2.66 -5.12
CA TYR A 37 15.86 3.69 -4.12
C TYR A 37 16.44 3.22 -2.77
N PRO A 38 17.70 3.58 -2.44
CA PRO A 38 18.40 3.09 -1.24
C PRO A 38 17.74 3.47 0.09
N GLU A 39 16.96 4.55 0.12
CA GLU A 39 16.24 5.07 1.28
C GLU A 39 14.95 4.31 1.60
N ILE A 40 14.47 3.49 0.66
CA ILE A 40 13.25 2.68 0.81
C ILE A 40 13.67 1.23 1.10
N PRO A 41 12.96 0.49 1.98
CA PRO A 41 13.21 -0.93 2.17
C PRO A 41 13.12 -1.75 0.88
N ALA A 42 13.75 -2.92 0.87
CA ALA A 42 13.56 -3.88 -0.19
C ALA A 42 12.08 -4.29 -0.27
N GLY A 43 11.53 -4.34 -1.48
CA GLY A 43 10.10 -4.58 -1.69
C GLY A 43 9.67 -4.28 -3.11
N PHE A 44 8.37 -4.09 -3.31
CA PHE A 44 7.80 -3.74 -4.60
C PHE A 44 6.56 -2.87 -4.43
N GLY A 45 6.31 -2.02 -5.41
CA GLY A 45 5.10 -1.22 -5.50
C GLY A 45 4.01 -1.96 -6.23
N VAL A 46 2.77 -1.76 -5.78
CA VAL A 46 1.59 -2.36 -6.38
C VAL A 46 0.59 -1.26 -6.71
N GLN A 47 0.07 -1.29 -7.94
CA GLN A 47 -1.12 -0.54 -8.30
C GLN A 47 -2.34 -1.44 -8.21
N PHE A 48 -3.34 -1.05 -7.42
CA PHE A 48 -4.60 -1.78 -7.32
C PHE A 48 -5.37 -1.71 -8.64
N MET A 49 -5.81 -2.86 -9.15
CA MET A 49 -6.58 -2.97 -10.40
C MET A 49 -8.08 -2.86 -10.17
N SER A 50 -8.56 -3.39 -9.04
CA SER A 50 -9.98 -3.35 -8.67
C SER A 50 -10.13 -3.13 -7.18
N LEU A 51 -10.87 -2.10 -6.79
CA LEU A 51 -11.34 -1.90 -5.42
C LEU A 51 -12.85 -1.74 -5.47
N ASN A 52 -13.56 -2.38 -4.53
CA ASN A 52 -14.95 -2.01 -4.32
C ASN A 52 -15.00 -0.63 -3.64
N ILE A 53 -16.18 -0.02 -3.64
CA ILE A 53 -16.34 1.35 -3.14
C ILE A 53 -16.06 1.46 -1.64
N ALA A 54 -16.40 0.44 -0.85
CA ALA A 54 -16.18 0.44 0.59
C ALA A 54 -14.68 0.40 0.92
N ASP A 55 -13.94 -0.42 0.19
CA ASP A 55 -12.49 -0.56 0.27
C ASP A 55 -11.76 0.72 -0.12
N LEU A 56 -12.22 1.38 -1.20
CA LEU A 56 -11.68 2.68 -1.62
C LEU A 56 -11.88 3.76 -0.53
N PHE A 57 -13.06 3.81 0.08
CA PHE A 57 -13.31 4.71 1.20
C PHE A 57 -12.49 4.36 2.44
N ALA A 58 -12.29 3.08 2.74
CA ALA A 58 -11.46 2.64 3.86
C ALA A 58 -10.00 3.07 3.69
N ILE A 59 -9.42 2.87 2.50
CA ILE A 59 -8.07 3.34 2.16
C ILE A 59 -7.97 4.86 2.28
N ARG A 60 -8.91 5.60 1.68
CA ARG A 60 -8.91 7.06 1.71
C ARG A 60 -8.96 7.59 3.16
N ASN A 61 -9.90 7.09 3.95
CA ASN A 61 -10.05 7.51 5.34
C ASN A 61 -8.81 7.19 6.18
N PHE A 62 -8.16 6.04 5.92
CA PHE A 62 -6.90 5.70 6.56
C PHE A 62 -5.80 6.71 6.23
N ILE A 63 -5.59 7.02 4.95
CA ILE A 63 -4.58 8.00 4.51
C ILE A 63 -4.84 9.38 5.12
N ASP A 64 -6.10 9.86 5.07
CA ASP A 64 -6.49 11.16 5.63
C ASP A 64 -6.23 11.25 7.14
N ASN A 65 -6.37 10.13 7.87
CA ASN A 65 -6.10 10.08 9.31
C ASN A 65 -4.61 9.99 9.62
N GLU A 66 -3.83 9.22 8.87
CA GLU A 66 -2.37 9.14 9.05
C GLU A 66 -1.68 10.47 8.77
N GLU A 67 -2.14 11.22 7.76
CA GLU A 67 -1.63 12.57 7.50
C GLU A 67 -1.96 13.53 8.65
N LYS A 68 -3.19 13.47 9.19
CA LYS A 68 -3.54 14.25 10.40
C LYS A 68 -2.69 13.87 11.60
N ASN A 69 -2.45 12.58 11.82
CA ASN A 69 -1.61 12.09 12.92
C ASN A 69 -0.16 12.56 12.77
N ARG A 70 0.38 12.56 11.55
CA ARG A 70 1.73 13.06 11.26
C ARG A 70 1.87 14.56 11.48
N LEU A 71 0.82 15.33 11.18
CA LEU A 71 0.79 16.78 11.32
C LEU A 71 0.33 17.26 12.71
N ALA A 72 -0.11 16.35 13.58
CA ALA A 72 -0.47 16.68 14.95
C ALA A 72 0.79 17.14 15.71
N PRO A 73 0.77 18.30 16.38
CA PRO A 73 1.90 18.72 17.20
C PRO A 73 2.14 17.68 18.30
N LEU A 74 3.42 17.35 18.53
CA LEU A 74 3.84 16.56 19.68
C LEU A 74 3.37 17.32 20.93
N GLY A 75 2.32 16.80 21.56
CA GLY A 75 1.82 17.29 22.85
C GLY A 75 2.81 16.99 23.98
#